data_AF-A0A938BYB9-F1
#
_entry.id   AF-A0A938BYB9-F1
#
_cell.length_a   1.000
_cell.length_b   1.000
_cell.length_c   1.000
_cell.angle_alpha   90.00
_cell.angle_beta   90.00
_cell.angle_gamma   90.00
#
_symmetry.space_group_name_H-M   'P 1'
#
loop_
_entity.id
_entity.type
_entity.pdbx_description
1 polymer ?
#
loop_
_entity_poly.entity_id
_entity_poly.type
_entity_poly.pdbx_seq_one_letter_code
_entity_poly.pdbx_strand_id
1 'polypeptide(L)'
;MGQVGIAPLEQLRAALAKTYAADGACPLTTGIFCRIAAEHAYEQFQMGAKRVAPFWRVIDPASPLARKLSCGPAFIRKQRQVEGIADPPARAGGAARAQRRRRRPYPPKP
;
A
#
# COMPACT_ATOMS: atom_id res chain seq x y z
N MET A 1 -0.54 -24.69 -2.71
CA MET A 1 0.26 -23.52 -2.33
C MET A 1 -0.34 -22.28 -2.98
N GLY A 2 -0.87 -21.34 -2.19
CA GLY A 2 -1.42 -20.08 -2.74
C GLY A 2 -0.29 -19.14 -3.13
N GLN A 3 -0.31 -18.61 -4.36
CA GLN A 3 0.63 -17.58 -4.80
C GLN A 3 0.55 -16.36 -3.87
N VAL A 4 1.66 -16.00 -3.25
CA VAL A 4 1.80 -14.75 -2.50
C VAL A 4 2.01 -13.63 -3.51
N GLY A 5 0.91 -12.96 -3.89
CA GLY A 5 0.93 -11.86 -4.86
C GLY A 5 1.19 -10.48 -4.22
N ILE A 6 1.69 -9.55 -5.02
CA ILE A 6 1.74 -8.12 -4.68
C ILE A 6 0.34 -7.52 -4.85
N ALA A 7 -0.11 -6.76 -3.85
CA ALA A 7 -1.34 -5.98 -3.90
C ALA A 7 -1.00 -4.48 -3.76
N PRO A 8 -0.71 -3.76 -4.86
CA PRO A 8 -0.36 -2.35 -4.83
C PRO A 8 -1.42 -1.50 -4.11
N LEU A 9 -1.02 -0.34 -3.60
CA LEU A 9 -1.90 0.62 -2.91
C LEU A 9 -3.24 0.89 -3.62
N GLU A 10 -3.28 0.89 -4.95
CA GLU A 10 -4.51 1.06 -5.73
C GLU A 10 -5.47 -0.12 -5.59
N GLN A 11 -4.94 -1.35 -5.64
CA GLN A 11 -5.74 -2.56 -5.42
C GLN A 11 -6.20 -2.65 -3.97
N LEU A 12 -5.34 -2.29 -3.01
CA LEU A 12 -5.74 -2.21 -1.60
C LEU A 12 -6.90 -1.23 -1.41
N ARG A 13 -6.85 -0.05 -2.04
CA ARG A 13 -7.92 0.95 -1.97
C ARG A 13 -9.22 0.46 -2.58
N ALA A 14 -9.16 -0.20 -3.74
CA ALA A 14 -10.33 -0.79 -4.39
C ALA A 14 -10.94 -1.91 -3.53
N ALA A 15 -10.09 -2.77 -2.94
CA ALA A 15 -10.52 -3.82 -2.03
C ALA A 15 -11.19 -3.24 -0.78
N LEU A 16 -10.59 -2.23 -0.14
CA LEU A 16 -11.19 -1.53 1.01
C LEU A 16 -12.55 -0.94 0.66
N ALA A 17 -12.66 -0.22 -0.46
CA ALA A 17 -13.92 0.35 -0.91
C ALA A 17 -15.01 -0.72 -1.11
N LYS A 18 -14.66 -1.83 -1.76
CA LYS A 18 -15.56 -2.96 -1.97
C LYS A 18 -15.99 -3.61 -0.64
N THR A 19 -15.05 -3.87 0.26
CA THR A 19 -15.32 -4.52 1.56
C THR A 19 -16.27 -3.70 2.42
N TYR A 20 -16.15 -2.38 2.41
CA TYR A 20 -16.95 -1.48 3.25
C TYR A 20 -18.09 -0.79 2.50
N ALA A 21 -18.46 -1.26 1.31
CA ALA A 21 -19.52 -0.68 0.46
C ALA A 21 -19.40 0.86 0.29
N ALA A 22 -18.16 1.34 0.12
CA ALA A 22 -17.85 2.75 -0.04
C ALA A 22 -17.54 3.09 -1.51
N ASP A 23 -17.73 4.34 -1.91
CA ASP A 23 -17.39 4.82 -3.26
C ASP A 23 -15.89 4.77 -3.56
N GLY A 24 -15.05 4.82 -2.52
CA GLY A 24 -13.61 4.77 -2.66
C GLY A 24 -12.86 5.00 -1.35
N ALA A 25 -11.63 4.51 -1.27
CA ALA A 25 -10.69 4.86 -0.20
C ALA A 25 -9.83 6.06 -0.64
N CYS A 26 -9.70 7.09 0.20
CA CYS A 26 -8.93 8.29 -0.11
C CYS A 26 -7.42 7.98 -0.20
N PRO A 27 -6.71 8.45 -1.25
CA PRO A 27 -5.28 8.16 -1.42
C PRO A 27 -4.43 8.69 -0.27
N LEU A 28 -4.79 9.87 0.25
CA LEU A 28 -4.06 10.54 1.31
C LEU A 28 -4.15 9.76 2.62
N THR A 29 -5.37 9.49 3.10
CA THR A 29 -5.57 8.76 4.35
C THR A 29 -5.07 7.32 4.26
N THR A 30 -5.30 6.64 3.14
CA THR A 30 -4.74 5.29 2.93
C THR A 30 -3.22 5.31 2.99
N GLY A 31 -2.57 6.30 2.36
CA GLY A 31 -1.12 6.45 2.44
C GLY A 31 -0.61 6.71 3.87
N ILE A 32 -1.30 7.53 4.65
CA ILE A 32 -0.97 7.79 6.07
C ILE A 32 -1.05 6.50 6.89
N PHE A 33 -2.17 5.77 6.81
CA PHE A 33 -2.34 4.53 7.56
C PHE A 33 -1.39 3.43 7.12
N CYS A 34 -1.09 3.32 5.81
CA CYS A 34 -0.08 2.39 5.33
C CYS A 34 1.31 2.70 5.88
N ARG A 35 1.67 3.98 6.03
CA ARG A 35 2.93 4.35 6.69
C ARG A 35 2.93 3.90 8.15
N ILE A 36 1.89 4.22 8.92
CA ILE A 36 1.78 3.86 10.32
C ILE A 36 1.90 2.33 10.51
N ALA A 37 1.15 1.56 9.72
CA ALA A 37 1.21 0.10 9.78
C ALA A 37 2.59 -0.45 9.42
N ALA A 38 3.30 0.16 8.45
CA ALA A 38 4.64 -0.25 8.08
C ALA A 38 5.69 0.06 9.16
N GLU A 39 5.64 1.25 9.77
CA GLU A 39 6.54 1.62 10.87
C GLU A 39 6.33 0.70 12.07
N HIS A 40 5.08 0.46 12.46
CA HIS A 40 4.77 -0.43 13.58
C HIS A 40 5.19 -1.89 13.30
N ALA A 41 4.95 -2.40 12.09
CA ALA A 41 5.40 -3.73 11.70
C ALA A 41 6.93 -3.84 11.71
N TYR A 42 7.63 -2.78 11.31
CA TYR A 42 9.09 -2.75 11.33
C TYR A 42 9.64 -2.68 12.77
N GLU A 43 9.02 -1.90 13.64
CA GLU A 43 9.33 -1.87 15.08
C GLU A 43 9.19 -3.26 15.71
N GLN A 44 8.05 -3.93 15.48
CA GLN A 44 7.82 -5.30 15.94
C GLN A 44 8.88 -6.27 15.39
N PHE A 45 9.26 -6.12 14.11
CA PHE A 45 10.30 -6.94 13.50
C PHE A 45 11.65 -6.75 14.20
N GLN A 46 12.03 -5.51 14.54
CA GLN A 46 13.26 -5.21 15.29
C GLN A 46 13.23 -5.77 16.72
N MET A 47 12.04 -5.88 17.33
CA MET A 47 11.83 -6.54 18.62
C MET A 47 11.84 -8.08 18.54
N GLY A 48 12.06 -8.66 17.36
CA GLY A 48 12.12 -10.12 17.16
C GLY A 48 10.76 -10.79 17.00
N ALA A 49 9.70 -10.04 16.71
CA ALA A 49 8.39 -10.62 16.44
C ALA A 49 8.44 -11.57 15.24
N LYS A 50 7.95 -12.81 15.42
CA LYS A 50 7.95 -13.86 14.38
C LYS A 50 6.98 -13.57 13.22
N ARG A 51 5.94 -12.76 13.46
CA ARG A 51 4.92 -12.41 12.47
C ARG A 51 4.58 -10.93 12.62
N VAL A 52 4.76 -10.19 11.53
CA VAL A 52 4.44 -8.76 11.42
C VAL A 52 3.58 -8.53 10.19
N ALA A 53 2.94 -7.36 10.07
CA ALA A 53 2.15 -7.04 8.90
C ALA A 53 3.05 -6.99 7.63
N PRO A 54 2.72 -7.73 6.55
CA PRO A 54 3.57 -7.84 5.37
C PRO A 54 3.43 -6.64 4.43
N PHE A 55 3.78 -5.45 4.92
CA PHE A 55 3.62 -4.19 4.17
C PHE A 55 4.43 -4.14 2.86
N TRP A 56 5.48 -4.96 2.75
CA TRP A 56 6.28 -5.12 1.53
C TRP A 56 5.47 -5.64 0.33
N ARG A 57 4.33 -6.30 0.56
CA ARG A 57 3.42 -6.73 -0.52
C ARG A 57 2.57 -5.60 -1.11
N VAL A 58 2.51 -4.45 -0.43
CA VAL A 58 1.67 -3.31 -0.81
C VAL A 58 2.51 -2.10 -1.24
N ILE A 59 3.56 -1.80 -0.48
CA ILE A 59 4.41 -0.63 -0.71
C ILE A 59 5.44 -0.96 -1.79
N ASP A 60 5.42 -0.20 -2.88
CA ASP A 60 6.42 -0.30 -3.94
C ASP A 60 7.76 0.26 -3.43
N PRO A 61 8.88 -0.49 -3.53
CA PRO A 61 10.21 -0.01 -3.11
C PRO A 61 10.70 1.21 -3.91
N ALA A 62 10.15 1.48 -5.10
CA ALA A 62 10.45 2.67 -5.89
C ALA A 62 9.58 3.89 -5.49
N SER A 63 8.58 3.72 -4.63
CA SER A 63 7.66 4.81 -4.27
C SER A 63 8.32 5.85 -3.33
N PRO A 64 7.83 7.10 -3.34
CA PRO A 64 8.24 8.11 -2.35
C PRO A 64 7.92 7.71 -0.91
N LEU A 65 6.89 6.85 -0.70
CA LEU A 65 6.54 6.34 0.62
C LEU A 65 7.65 5.43 1.16
N ALA A 66 8.17 4.50 0.34
CA ALA A 66 9.24 3.60 0.75
C ALA A 66 10.51 4.33 1.21
N ARG A 67 10.83 5.47 0.58
CA ARG A 67 11.97 6.33 0.96
C ARG A 67 11.79 7.03 2.31
N LYS A 68 10.54 7.17 2.79
CA LYS A 68 10.20 7.82 4.06
C LYS A 68 10.07 6.85 5.22
N LEU A 69 10.14 5.54 4.96
CA LEU A 69 10.07 4.51 5.99
C LEU A 69 11.42 4.35 6.68
N SER A 70 11.40 4.12 7.99
CA SER A 70 12.62 3.90 8.78
C SER A 70 13.44 2.69 8.29
N CYS A 71 12.77 1.65 7.76
CA CYS A 71 13.43 0.47 7.19
C CYS A 71 14.07 0.71 5.81
N GLY A 72 13.68 1.80 5.13
CA GLY A 72 14.05 2.11 3.76
C GLY A 72 13.54 1.09 2.70
N PRO A 73 13.79 1.37 1.41
CA PRO A 73 13.34 0.52 0.30
C PRO A 73 14.10 -0.81 0.19
N ALA A 74 15.33 -0.89 0.69
CA ALA A 74 16.14 -2.11 0.65
C ALA A 74 15.52 -3.24 1.47
N PHE A 75 14.93 -2.93 2.63
CA PHE A 75 14.21 -3.89 3.45
C PHE A 75 13.02 -4.51 2.71
N ILE A 76 12.24 -3.68 2.01
CA ILE A 76 11.09 -4.14 1.22
C ILE A 76 11.54 -5.15 0.15
N ARG A 77 12.61 -4.83 -0.59
CA ARG A 77 13.17 -5.73 -1.61
C ARG A 77 13.64 -7.05 -1.00
N LYS A 78 14.33 -6.99 0.14
CA LYS A 78 14.79 -8.18 0.87
C LYS A 78 13.62 -9.09 1.26
N GLN A 79 12.54 -8.53 1.83
CA GLN A 79 11.37 -9.32 2.21
C GLN A 79 10.66 -9.95 1.00
N ARG A 80 10.58 -9.23 -0.12
CA ARG A 80 10.04 -9.79 -1.37
C ARG A 80 10.89 -10.94 -1.90
N GLN A 81 12.22 -10.83 -1.84
CA GLN A 81 13.12 -11.91 -2.22
C GLN A 81 12.95 -13.15 -1.34
N VAL A 82 12.80 -12.97 -0.03
CA VAL A 82 12.52 -14.07 0.92
C VAL A 82 11.21 -14.79 0.57
N GLU A 83 10.20 -14.05 0.10
CA GLU A 83 8.92 -14.63 -0.32
C GLU A 83 8.91 -15.12 -1.78
N GLY A 84 10.00 -14.97 -2.53
CA GLY A 84 10.06 -15.31 -3.96
C GLY A 84 9.20 -14.41 -4.86
N ILE A 85 8.92 -13.19 -4.41
CA ILE A 85 8.09 -12.22 -5.12
C ILE A 85 8.97 -11.34 -6.01
N ALA A 86 8.71 -11.33 -7.31
CA ALA A 86 9.35 -10.41 -8.24
C ALA A 86 8.85 -8.97 -8.02
N ASP A 87 9.77 -8.00 -8.02
CA ASP A 87 9.39 -6.60 -8.07
C ASP A 87 8.67 -6.31 -9.40
N PRO A 88 7.52 -5.60 -9.37
CA PRO A 88 6.84 -5.22 -10.60
C PRO A 88 7.74 -4.27 -11.39
N PRO A 89 7.64 -4.25 -12.73
CA PRO A 89 8.40 -3.30 -13.53
C PRO A 89 8.13 -1.88 -13.05
N ALA A 90 9.17 -1.04 -13.07
CA ALA A 90 9.07 0.36 -12.63
C ALA A 90 7.88 1.03 -13.31
N ARG A 91 6.86 1.38 -12.53
CA ARG A 91 5.70 2.08 -13.07
C ARG A 91 6.15 3.47 -13.52
N ALA A 92 5.99 3.76 -14.80
CA ALA A 92 6.12 5.12 -15.32
C ALA A 92 5.25 6.04 -14.45
N GLY A 93 5.85 7.16 -14.01
CA GLY A 93 5.41 7.95 -12.86
C GLY A 93 3.90 8.16 -12.72
N GLY A 94 3.41 8.01 -11.49
CA GLY A 94 2.03 8.30 -11.13
C GLY A 94 1.73 9.79 -11.11
N ALA A 95 1.65 10.42 -12.28
CA ALA A 95 0.90 11.66 -12.48
C ALA A 95 -0.60 11.33 -12.53
N ALA A 96 -1.18 10.92 -11.40
CA ALA A 96 -2.63 10.89 -11.23
C ALA A 96 -3.08 12.04 -10.32
N ARG A 97 -2.57 13.25 -10.59
CA ARG A 97 -3.09 14.50 -10.03
C ARG A 97 -4.37 14.96 -10.76
N ALA A 98 -4.90 14.14 -11.66
CA ALA A 98 -5.96 14.50 -12.60
C ALA A 98 -6.99 13.38 -12.81
N GLN A 99 -7.62 12.86 -11.76
CA GLN A 99 -8.98 12.33 -11.92
C GLN A 99 -9.96 13.49 -11.85
N ARG A 100 -9.89 14.33 -12.89
CA ARG A 100 -10.99 15.21 -13.27
C ARG A 100 -12.14 14.32 -13.74
N ARG A 101 -13.32 14.60 -13.16
CA ARG A 101 -14.68 14.35 -13.70
C ARG A 101 -15.14 12.90 -13.77
N ARG A 102 -15.79 12.43 -12.69
CA ARG A 102 -17.25 12.22 -12.60
C ARG A 102 -17.66 12.30 -11.13
N ARG A 103 -18.04 13.50 -10.66
CA ARG A 103 -18.76 13.59 -9.37
C ARG A 103 -20.12 12.95 -9.62
N ARG A 104 -20.39 11.79 -9.01
CA ARG A 104 -21.78 11.43 -8.71
C ARG A 104 -22.29 12.55 -7.80
N PRO A 105 -23.41 13.24 -8.13
CA PRO A 105 -23.97 14.22 -7.21
C PRO A 105 -24.22 13.52 -5.87
N TYR A 106 -23.82 14.15 -4.78
CA TYR A 106 -24.23 13.68 -3.45
C TYR A 106 -25.77 13.79 -3.39
N PRO A 107 -26.48 12.74 -2.95
CA PRO A 107 -27.93 12.84 -2.80
C PRO A 107 -28.27 13.97 -1.82
N PRO A 108 -29.35 14.74 -2.05
CA PRO A 108 -29.74 15.80 -1.13
C PRO A 108 -30.00 15.23 0.28
N LYS A 109 -29.57 15.94 1.32
CA LYS A 109 -29.94 15.63 2.71
C LYS A 109 -31.45 15.90 2.89
N PRO A 110 -32.14 15.16 3.77
CA PRO A 110 -33.55 15.41 4.08
C PRO A 110 -33.77 16.82 4.64
#